data_AF-A0A1B6L5C6-F1
#
_entry.id   AF-A0A1B6L5C6-F1
#
_cell.length_a   1.000
_cell.length_b   1.000
_cell.length_c   1.000
_cell.angle_alpha   90.00
_cell.angle_beta   90.00
_cell.angle_gamma   90.00
#
_symmetry.space_group_name_H-M   'P 1'
#
loop_
_entity.id
_entity.type
_entity.pdbx_description
1 polymer ?
#
loop_
_entity_poly.entity_id
_entity_poly.type
_entity_poly.pdbx_seq_one_letter_code
_entity_poly.pdbx_strand_id
1 'polypeptide(L)'
;NFKLKHYGAGWLSMANAGKDTNGSQFFITTKKTSWLDNRHVVFGKILSGMKTIRKVESSETDSRDKPKKDVVIVDAGVEEVAEPFAVEKADAEESDTSREEL
;
A
#
# COMPACT_ATOMS: atom_id res chain seq x y z
N ASN A 1 2.55 -18.40 6.66
CA ASN A 1 2.31 -17.20 5.83
C ASN A 1 0.89 -16.71 6.11
N PHE A 2 0.53 -15.42 5.98
CA PHE A 2 -0.74 -14.77 6.43
C PHE A 2 -0.86 -14.38 7.92
N LYS A 3 0.23 -13.94 8.56
CA LYS A 3 0.19 -13.46 9.95
C LYS A 3 -0.51 -12.09 10.10
N LEU A 4 -0.43 -11.26 9.06
CA LEU A 4 -1.03 -9.93 8.97
C LEU A 4 -2.32 -10.00 8.14
N LYS A 5 -3.23 -9.06 8.42
CA LYS A 5 -4.51 -8.90 7.75
C LYS A 5 -4.61 -7.51 7.13
N HIS A 6 -5.61 -7.29 6.29
CA HIS A 6 -5.88 -5.98 5.70
C HIS A 6 -6.64 -5.12 6.71
N TYR A 7 -5.91 -4.62 7.73
CA TYR A 7 -6.51 -4.00 8.91
C TYR A 7 -7.24 -2.69 8.62
N GLY A 8 -6.84 -1.98 7.55
CA GLY A 8 -7.33 -0.65 7.23
C GLY A 8 -6.80 -0.13 5.89
N ALA A 9 -6.92 1.17 5.66
CA ALA A 9 -6.27 1.90 4.57
C ALA A 9 -4.74 1.95 4.79
N GLY A 10 -3.98 1.97 3.70
CA GLY A 10 -2.53 2.08 3.67
C GLY A 10 -1.76 0.78 3.88
N TRP A 11 -2.41 -0.39 3.87
CA TRP A 11 -1.71 -1.68 3.98
C TRP A 11 -1.26 -2.19 2.61
N LEU A 12 -0.02 -2.67 2.52
CA LEU A 12 0.58 -3.24 1.31
C LEU A 12 0.42 -4.76 1.29
N SER A 13 -0.01 -5.28 0.14
CA SER A 13 -0.32 -6.69 -0.02
C SER A 13 -0.01 -7.20 -1.42
N MET A 14 0.37 -8.47 -1.54
CA MET A 14 0.74 -9.10 -2.81
C MET A 14 -0.49 -9.40 -3.66
N ALA A 15 -0.48 -8.96 -4.92
CA ALA A 15 -1.45 -9.43 -5.91
C ALA A 15 -1.09 -10.86 -6.35
N ASN A 16 -2.10 -11.65 -6.69
CA ASN A 16 -1.92 -13.03 -7.17
C ASN A 16 -3.10 -13.46 -8.06
N ALA A 17 -2.93 -14.58 -8.76
CA ALA A 17 -3.94 -15.24 -9.58
C ALA A 17 -4.37 -16.59 -8.97
N GLY A 18 -4.29 -16.71 -7.64
CA GLY A 18 -4.51 -17.96 -6.91
C GLY A 18 -3.35 -18.32 -5.99
N LYS A 19 -3.51 -19.43 -5.27
CA LYS A 19 -2.55 -19.90 -4.27
C LYS A 19 -1.15 -20.05 -4.89
N ASP A 20 -0.14 -19.54 -4.18
CA ASP A 20 1.28 -19.68 -4.53
C ASP A 20 1.68 -19.07 -5.90
N THR A 21 0.96 -18.03 -6.35
CA THR A 21 1.24 -17.29 -7.61
C THR A 21 1.73 -15.85 -7.40
N ASN A 22 2.38 -15.58 -6.26
CA ASN A 22 2.95 -14.25 -6.02
C ASN A 22 4.11 -13.98 -6.99
N GLY A 23 4.07 -12.85 -7.68
CA GLY A 23 5.17 -12.31 -8.50
C GLY A 23 5.70 -11.00 -7.91
N SER A 24 5.76 -9.96 -8.73
CA SER A 24 6.13 -8.60 -8.30
C SER A 24 4.95 -7.66 -8.11
N GLN A 25 3.75 -8.04 -8.55
CA GLN A 25 2.57 -7.18 -8.44
C GLN A 25 2.12 -7.07 -6.97
N PHE A 26 1.85 -5.84 -6.55
CA PHE A 26 1.32 -5.52 -5.23
C PHE A 26 0.18 -4.51 -5.36
N PHE A 27 -0.57 -4.34 -4.28
CA PHE A 27 -1.57 -3.29 -4.15
C PHE A 27 -1.47 -2.63 -2.77
N ILE A 28 -2.00 -1.41 -2.70
CA ILE A 28 -2.13 -0.62 -1.48
C ILE A 28 -3.62 -0.47 -1.21
N THR A 29 -4.07 -0.83 0.00
CA THR A 29 -5.48 -0.67 0.37
C THR A 29 -5.81 0.80 0.61
N THR A 30 -7.00 1.24 0.23
CA THR A 30 -7.52 2.58 0.54
C THR A 30 -8.67 2.56 1.55
N LYS A 31 -9.07 1.37 1.97
CA LYS A 31 -10.02 1.06 3.04
C LYS A 31 -9.72 -0.33 3.59
N LYS A 32 -10.40 -0.72 4.67
CA LYS A 32 -10.35 -2.11 5.17
C LYS A 32 -10.87 -3.10 4.13
N THR A 33 -10.08 -4.11 3.78
CA THR A 33 -10.41 -5.13 2.76
C THR A 33 -10.34 -6.56 3.31
N SER A 34 -11.09 -6.85 4.38
CA SER A 34 -11.01 -8.13 5.10
C SER A 34 -11.37 -9.37 4.27
N TRP A 35 -12.08 -9.20 3.14
CA TRP A 35 -12.38 -10.30 2.21
C TRP A 35 -11.13 -10.85 1.48
N LEU A 36 -10.00 -10.13 1.52
CA LEU A 36 -8.72 -10.55 0.96
C LEU A 36 -7.82 -11.28 1.97
N ASP A 37 -8.20 -11.30 3.25
CA ASP A 37 -7.43 -11.96 4.30
C ASP A 37 -7.23 -13.45 4.00
N ASN A 38 -6.03 -13.95 4.27
CA ASN A 38 -5.59 -15.34 3.98
C ASN A 38 -5.58 -15.73 2.49
N ARG A 39 -5.87 -14.79 1.58
CA ARG A 39 -5.78 -14.97 0.13
C ARG A 39 -4.62 -14.18 -0.47
N HIS A 40 -4.40 -12.98 0.06
CA HIS A 40 -3.28 -12.11 -0.31
C HIS A 40 -2.36 -11.91 0.89
N VAL A 41 -1.05 -11.96 0.65
CA VAL A 41 -0.04 -11.83 1.71
C VAL A 41 0.17 -10.34 1.98
N VAL A 42 -0.19 -9.90 3.18
CA VAL A 42 0.10 -8.55 3.67
C VAL A 42 1.54 -8.49 4.17
N PHE A 43 2.31 -7.50 3.71
CA PHE A 43 3.75 -7.40 3.98
C PHE A 43 4.24 -6.02 4.41
N GLY A 44 3.41 -4.97 4.34
CA GLY A 44 3.83 -3.63 4.73
C GLY A 44 2.66 -2.70 5.04
N LYS A 45 2.99 -1.49 5.48
CA LYS A 45 2.05 -0.40 5.74
C LYS A 45 2.71 0.92 5.35
N ILE A 46 1.93 1.84 4.78
CA ILE A 46 2.33 3.22 4.55
C ILE A 46 2.55 3.91 5.90
N LEU A 47 3.70 4.55 6.03
CA LEU A 47 4.06 5.36 7.20
C LEU A 47 3.93 6.86 6.95
N SER A 48 4.11 7.29 5.70
CA SER A 48 4.01 8.67 5.24
C SER A 48 3.54 8.71 3.78
N GLY A 49 2.91 9.81 3.37
CA GLY A 49 2.50 10.01 1.97
C GLY A 49 1.18 9.34 1.58
N MET A 50 0.31 8.98 2.55
CA MET A 50 -1.01 8.41 2.24
C MET A 50 -1.86 9.36 1.37
N LYS A 51 -1.71 10.68 1.55
CA LYS A 51 -2.31 11.72 0.69
C LYS A 51 -1.95 11.54 -0.80
N THR A 52 -0.74 11.10 -1.12
CA THR A 52 -0.35 10.81 -2.51
C THR A 52 -1.11 9.60 -3.04
N ILE A 53 -1.30 8.57 -2.23
CA ILE A 53 -2.14 7.41 -2.60
C ILE A 53 -3.60 7.82 -2.81
N ARG A 54 -4.15 8.73 -2.00
CA ARG A 54 -5.50 9.28 -2.21
C ARG A 54 -5.64 10.01 -3.55
N LYS A 55 -4.59 10.71 -3.99
CA LYS A 55 -4.58 11.34 -5.33
C LYS A 55 -4.56 10.29 -6.45
N VAL A 56 -3.84 9.19 -6.26
CA VAL A 56 -3.85 8.06 -7.21
C VAL A 56 -5.21 7.38 -7.23
N GLU A 57 -5.81 7.12 -6.07
CA GLU A 57 -7.15 6.53 -5.91
C GLU A 57 -8.24 7.35 -6.61
N SER A 58 -8.15 8.67 -6.53
CA SER A 58 -9.11 9.60 -7.15
C SER A 58 -8.84 9.92 -8.61
N SER A 59 -7.84 9.28 -9.24
CA SER A 59 -7.54 9.48 -10.65
C SER A 59 -8.69 9.00 -11.54
N GLU A 60 -8.93 9.70 -12.65
CA GLU A 60 -9.95 9.32 -13.60
C GLU A 60 -9.54 8.03 -14.33
N THR A 61 -10.40 7.01 -14.31
CA THR A 61 -10.14 5.69 -14.92
C THR A 61 -11.05 5.43 -16.13
N ASP A 62 -10.64 4.46 -16.96
CA ASP A 62 -11.49 3.85 -17.98
C ASP A 62 -12.40 2.76 -17.37
N SER A 63 -13.20 2.10 -18.20
CA SER A 63 -14.13 1.05 -17.76
C SER A 63 -13.47 -0.24 -17.26
N ARG A 64 -12.14 -0.34 -17.33
CA ARG A 64 -11.34 -1.49 -16.85
C ARG A 64 -10.45 -1.08 -15.66
N ASP A 65 -10.81 0.01 -15.00
CA ASP A 65 -10.07 0.58 -13.86
C ASP A 65 -8.64 1.03 -14.19
N LYS A 66 -8.31 1.23 -15.48
CA LYS A 66 -7.01 1.78 -15.88
C LYS A 66 -7.05 3.31 -15.79
N PRO A 67 -6.13 3.98 -15.09
CA PRO A 67 -6.01 5.44 -15.12
C PRO A 67 -5.89 5.98 -16.55
N LYS A 68 -6.65 7.04 -16.88
CA LYS A 68 -6.59 7.72 -18.19
C LYS A 68 -5.27 8.45 -18.40
N LYS A 69 -4.67 8.92 -17.32
CA LYS A 69 -3.31 9.44 -17.27
C LYS A 69 -2.46 8.42 -16.52
N ASP A 70 -1.34 8.03 -17.09
CA ASP A 70 -0.48 7.02 -16.48
C ASP A 70 0.01 7.47 -15.10
N VAL A 71 -0.12 6.58 -14.11
CA VAL A 71 0.43 6.73 -12.77
C VAL A 71 1.69 5.88 -12.70
N VAL A 72 2.85 6.53 -12.65
CA VAL A 72 4.15 5.87 -12.78
C VAL A 72 4.98 6.13 -11.52
N ILE A 73 5.65 5.08 -11.03
CA ILE A 73 6.71 5.22 -10.03
C ILE A 73 7.95 5.72 -10.76
N VAL A 74 8.25 7.01 -10.60
CA VAL A 74 9.38 7.67 -11.30
C VAL A 74 10.73 7.37 -10.66
N ASP A 75 10.74 7.06 -9.36
CA ASP A 75 11.92 6.71 -8.58
C ASP A 75 11.53 5.80 -7.40
N ALA A 76 12.42 4.94 -6.97
CA ALA A 76 12.24 4.04 -5.84
C ALA A 76 13.59 3.63 -5.24
N GLY A 77 13.63 3.49 -3.92
CA GLY A 77 14.84 3.10 -3.19
C GLY A 77 14.53 2.38 -1.88
N VAL A 78 15.58 2.11 -1.12
CA VAL A 78 15.50 1.50 0.21
C VAL A 78 16.05 2.50 1.22
N GLU A 79 15.28 2.78 2.27
CA GLU A 79 15.74 3.56 3.42
C GLU A 79 16.03 2.61 4.59
N GLU A 80 17.23 2.73 5.17
CA GLU A 80 17.63 1.91 6.30
C GLU A 80 16.94 2.39 7.58
N VAL A 81 16.27 1.46 8.27
CA VAL A 81 15.67 1.71 9.57
C VAL A 81 16.65 1.25 10.65
N ALA A 82 17.20 2.19 11.41
CA ALA A 82 18.23 1.91 12.42
C ALA A 82 17.75 0.92 13.50
N GLU A 83 16.50 1.06 13.96
CA GLU A 83 15.90 0.18 14.95
C GLU A 83 14.48 -0.23 14.54
N PRO A 84 14.14 -1.53 14.57
CA PRO A 84 12.78 -1.98 14.29
C PRO A 84 11.77 -1.39 15.28
N PHE A 85 10.65 -0.89 14.76
CA PHE A 85 9.54 -0.38 15.58
C PHE A 85 8.23 -1.08 15.24
N ALA A 86 7.33 -1.13 16.22
CA ALA A 86 5.99 -1.66 16.02
C ALA A 86 5.09 -0.58 15.38
N VAL A 87 4.14 -1.03 14.56
CA VAL A 87 3.10 -0.16 13.98
C VAL A 87 1.72 -0.65 14.39
N GLU A 88 0.82 0.30 14.62
CA GLU A 88 -0.56 -0.01 14.97
C GLU A 88 -1.31 -0.73 13.85
N LYS A 89 -2.12 -1.72 14.24
CA LYS A 89 -2.98 -2.53 13.35
C LYS A 89 -4.27 -1.79 12.98
N ALA A 90 -4.10 -0.58 12.46
CA ALA A 90 -5.15 0.36 12.08
C ALA A 90 -4.84 1.00 10.72
N ASP A 91 -5.63 1.98 10.31
CA ASP A 91 -5.38 2.79 9.11
C ASP A 91 -3.99 3.47 9.17
N ALA A 92 -3.41 3.76 8.01
CA ALA A 92 -2.26 4.65 7.89
C ALA A 92 -2.67 6.10 8.18
N GLU A 93 -1.75 6.86 8.76
CA GLU A 93 -1.97 8.29 9.00
C GLU A 93 -2.00 9.05 7.67
N GLU A 94 -2.88 10.05 7.58
CA GLU A 94 -3.03 10.89 6.39
C GLU A 94 -2.04 12.08 6.39
N SER A 95 -1.27 12.26 7.46
CA SER A 95 -0.24 13.30 7.59
C SER A 95 0.98 13.00 6.73
N ASP A 96 1.48 14.04 6.06
CA ASP A 96 2.78 14.03 5.39
C ASP A 96 3.81 14.42 6.45
N THR A 97 4.49 13.44 7.04
CA THR A 97 5.67 13.71 7.87
C THR A 97 6.86 13.88 6.94
N SER A 98 6.80 14.87 6.04
CA SER A 98 7.96 15.29 5.28
C SER A 98 8.85 16.08 6.22
N ARG A 99 10.08 15.59 6.43
CA ARG A 99 11.22 16.33 6.98
C ARG A 99 11.23 17.77 6.46
N GLU A 100 10.90 18.71 7.32
CA GLU A 100 11.51 20.04 7.30
C GLU A 100 12.94 19.86 7.82
N GLU A 101 13.86 19.44 6.97
CA GLU A 101 15.30 19.60 7.24
C GLU A 101 15.94 20.24 6.00
N LEU A 102 16.75 21.27 6.28
CA LEU A 102 17.22 22.36 5.43
C LEU A 102 18.07 21.95 4.22
#